data_AF-A0A9E6E066-F1
#
_entry.id   AF-A0A9E6E066-F1
#
_cell.length_a   1.000
_cell.length_b   1.000
_cell.length_c   1.000
_cell.angle_alpha   90.00
_cell.angle_beta   90.00
_cell.angle_gamma   90.00
#
_symmetry.space_group_name_H-M   'P 1'
#
loop_
_entity.id
_entity.type
_entity.pdbx_description
1 polymer ?
#
loop_
_entity_poly.entity_id
_entity_poly.type
_entity_poly.pdbx_seq_one_letter_code
_entity_poly.pdbx_strand_id
1 'polypeptide(L)' 'MKRGEIIEFELGVRCPHCEEISAVWQDELRAKEAQCKHCSESFLVEID' A
#
# COMPACT_ATOMS: atom_id res chain seq x y z
N MET A 1 16.16 -12.95 -24.68
CA MET A 1 14.97 -13.09 -23.80
C MET A 1 14.20 -11.77 -23.85
N LYS A 2 12.86 -11.82 -23.97
CA LYS A 2 12.03 -10.60 -23.90
C LYS A 2 11.66 -10.35 -22.43
N ARG A 3 11.73 -9.09 -21.99
CA ARG A 3 11.30 -8.65 -20.65
C ARG A 3 9.91 -8.04 -20.77
N GLY A 4 9.06 -8.24 -19.76
CA GLY A 4 7.75 -7.60 -19.64
C GLY A 4 7.80 -6.40 -18.69
N GLU A 5 6.77 -5.57 -18.73
CA GLU A 5 6.61 -4.38 -17.88
C GLU A 5 5.53 -4.64 -16.82
N ILE A 6 5.76 -4.19 -15.59
CA ILE A 6 4.74 -4.17 -14.54
C ILE A 6 3.89 -2.93 -14.78
N ILE A 7 2.61 -3.14 -15.09
CA ILE A 7 1.66 -2.05 -15.35
C ILE A 7 0.92 -1.60 -14.08
N GLU A 8 0.57 -2.55 -13.20
CA GLU A 8 -0.18 -2.32 -11.96
C GLU A 8 0.18 -3.40 -10.94
N PHE A 9 0.16 -3.08 -9.65
CA PHE A 9 0.28 -4.04 -8.56
C PHE A 9 -0.40 -3.52 -7.29
N GLU A 10 -0.82 -4.46 -6.44
CA GLU A 10 -1.42 -4.22 -5.13
C GLU A 10 -0.46 -4.73 -4.04
N LEU A 11 -0.23 -3.93 -3.00
CA LEU A 11 0.57 -4.32 -1.83
C LEU A 11 -0.30 -4.42 -0.59
N GLY A 12 0.02 -5.39 0.27
CA GLY A 12 -0.50 -5.45 1.63
C GLY A 12 0.35 -4.60 2.56
N VAL A 13 -0.23 -3.54 3.14
CA VAL A 13 0.41 -2.71 4.17
C VAL A 13 -0.20 -3.02 5.52
N ARG A 14 0.64 -3.18 6.54
CA ARG A 14 0.18 -3.41 7.91
C ARG A 14 -0.14 -2.08 8.57
N CYS A 15 -1.35 -1.94 9.09
CA CYS A 15 -1.75 -0.76 9.85
C CYS A 15 -0.99 -0.72 11.19
N PRO A 16 -0.33 0.39 11.56
CA PRO A 16 0.35 0.51 12.85
C PRO A 16 -0.61 0.66 14.04
N HIS A 17 -1.89 0.96 13.81
CA HIS A 17 -2.88 1.17 14.86
C HIS A 17 -3.63 -0.12 15.26
N CYS A 18 -4.10 -0.90 14.28
CA CYS A 18 -4.90 -2.11 14.55
C CYS A 18 -4.26 -3.41 14.03
N GLU A 19 -3.02 -3.36 13.52
CA GLU A 19 -2.23 -4.50 13.02
C GLU A 19 -2.82 -5.27 11.81
N GLU A 20 -4.02 -4.91 11.38
CA GLU A 20 -4.66 -5.46 10.18
C GLU A 20 -3.93 -5.06 8.89
N ILE A 21 -3.97 -5.96 7.92
CA ILE A 21 -3.38 -5.74 6.59
C ILE A 21 -4.43 -5.09 5.70
N SER A 22 -4.13 -3.88 5.24
CA SER A 22 -4.93 -3.19 4.22
C SER A 22 -4.24 -3.30 2.88
N ALA A 23 -5.03 -3.55 1.84
CA ALA A 23 -4.52 -3.59 0.48
C ALA A 23 -4.54 -2.20 -0.14
N VAL A 24 -3.39 -1.74 -0.65
CA VAL A 24 -3.17 -0.42 -1.24
C VAL A 24 -2.68 -0.53 -2.69
N TRP A 25 -3.11 0.41 -3.51
CA TRP A 25 -2.75 0.51 -4.92
C TRP A 25 -1.46 1.29 -5.12
N GLN A 26 -0.79 1.06 -6.26
CA GLN A 26 0.44 1.75 -6.64
C GLN A 26 0.35 3.28 -6.55
N ASP A 27 -0.78 3.87 -6.90
CA ASP A 27 -0.97 5.32 -6.87
C ASP A 27 -1.03 5.88 -5.44
N GLU A 28 -1.56 5.11 -4.48
CA GLU A 28 -1.58 5.48 -3.06
C GLU A 28 -0.15 5.48 -2.49
N LEU A 29 0.68 4.52 -2.91
CA LEU A 29 2.11 4.48 -2.54
C LEU A 29 2.89 5.68 -3.07
N ARG A 30 2.55 6.20 -4.26
CA ARG A 30 3.17 7.43 -4.78
C ARG A 30 2.89 8.64 -3.88
N ALA A 31 1.72 8.67 -3.24
CA ALA A 31 1.36 9.70 -2.27
C ALA A 31 1.97 9.45 -0.88
N LYS A 32 2.59 8.28 -0.64
CA LYS A 32 3.13 7.82 0.65
C LYS A 32 2.10 7.77 1.78
N GLU A 33 0.81 7.82 1.49
CA GLU A 33 -0.26 7.81 2.49
C GLU A 33 -1.23 6.68 2.18
N ALA A 34 -1.57 5.90 3.21
CA ALA A 34 -2.55 4.84 3.13
C ALA A 34 -3.58 5.01 4.24
N GLN A 35 -4.85 4.71 3.92
CA GLN A 35 -5.90 4.64 4.92
C GLN A 35 -6.21 3.17 5.24
N CYS A 36 -6.22 2.83 6.52
CA CYS A 36 -6.61 1.51 6.98
C CYS A 36 -8.11 1.27 6.70
N LYS A 37 -8.45 0.20 5.99
CA LYS A 37 -9.85 -0.15 5.67
C LYS A 37 -10.63 -0.68 6.89
N HIS A 38 -9.95 -0.99 8.00
CA HIS A 38 -10.54 -1.52 9.21
C HIS A 38 -10.82 -0.42 10.26
N CYS A 39 -9.81 0.38 10.63
CA CYS A 39 -9.95 1.43 11.64
C CYS A 39 -10.05 2.85 11.08
N SER A 40 -9.98 3.02 9.75
CA SER A 40 -10.02 4.32 9.05
C SER A 40 -8.86 5.27 9.34
N GLU A 41 -7.83 4.81 10.07
CA GLU A 41 -6.64 5.60 10.39
C GLU A 41 -5.76 5.77 9.15
N SER A 42 -5.33 7.00 8.88
CA SER A 42 -4.35 7.31 7.85
C SER A 42 -2.93 7.20 8.39
N PHE A 43 -2.02 6.61 7.63
CA PHE A 43 -0.62 6.45 8.01
C PHE A 43 0.31 6.52 6.81
N LEU A 44 1.59 6.84 7.08
CA LEU A 44 2.61 6.92 6.05
C LEU A 44 3.13 5.53 5.68
N VAL A 45 3.31 5.30 4.38
CA VAL A 45 3.88 4.06 3.83
C VAL A 45 5.15 4.40 3.07
N GLU A 46 6.22 3.70 3.40
CA GLU A 46 7.50 3.79 2.71
C GLU A 46 7.98 2.39 2.31
N ILE A 47 8.56 2.28 1.12
CA ILE A 47 9.26 1.08 0.65
C ILE A 47 10.74 1.34 0.92
N ASP A 48 11.36 0.53 1.79
CA ASP A 48 12.81 0.53 2.03
C ASP A 48 13.54 -0.20 0.88
#